data_AF-A0A455ZFB1-F1
#
_entry.id   AF-A0A455ZFB1-F1
#
_cell.length_a   1.000
_cell.length_b   1.000
_cell.length_c   1.000
_cell.angle_alpha   90.00
_cell.angle_beta   90.00
_cell.angle_gamma   90.00
#
_symmetry.space_group_name_H-M   'P 1'
#
loop_
_entity.id
_entity.type
_entity.pdbx_description
1 polymer ?
#
loop_
_entity_poly.entity_id
_entity_poly.type
_entity_poly.pdbx_seq_one_letter_code
_entity_poly.pdbx_strand_id
1 'polypeptide(L)'
;MDTLGYLKQFEVNKAKYVGKPLSVLLDDMTSIQPKLVFSHSAFTNKHFRIFSDFKFDTKNAYSINSISMLVYWQTPIHSEEANQYRNRNKSLFTPDERSFYGNKIIKDIKVNR
;
A
#
# COMPACT_ATOMS: atom_id res chain seq x y z
N MET A 1 -2.59 18.26 -11.28
CA MET A 1 -2.18 17.79 -9.94
C MET A 1 -1.15 16.69 -10.15
N ASP A 2 0.07 16.88 -9.66
CA ASP A 2 1.16 15.90 -9.80
C ASP A 2 1.08 14.85 -8.69
N THR A 3 0.33 13.77 -8.95
CA THR A 3 0.21 12.61 -8.06
C THR A 3 1.57 12.04 -7.65
N LEU A 4 2.54 12.01 -8.57
CA LEU A 4 3.88 11.51 -8.30
C LEU A 4 4.64 12.40 -7.31
N GLY A 5 4.61 13.72 -7.53
CA GLY A 5 5.28 14.69 -6.67
C GLY A 5 4.71 14.66 -5.25
N TYR A 6 3.39 14.55 -5.13
CA TYR A 6 2.73 14.40 -3.83
C TYR A 6 3.17 13.13 -3.10
N LEU A 7 3.12 11.97 -3.77
CA LEU A 7 3.51 10.70 -3.14
C LEU A 7 4.99 10.66 -2.78
N LYS A 8 5.86 11.25 -3.62
CA LYS A 8 7.30 11.40 -3.36
C LYS A 8 7.59 12.09 -2.02
N GLN A 9 6.75 13.02 -1.57
CA GLN A 9 6.95 13.67 -0.26
C GLN A 9 6.86 12.66 0.89
N PHE A 10 6.00 11.64 0.79
CA PHE A 10 5.89 10.58 1.80
C PHE A 10 7.07 9.61 1.74
N GLU A 11 7.63 9.36 0.56
CA GLU A 11 8.88 8.60 0.42
C GLU A 11 10.06 9.35 1.05
N VAL A 12 10.20 10.65 0.79
CA VAL A 12 11.27 11.49 1.36
C VAL A 12 11.12 11.60 2.88
N ASN A 13 9.88 11.78 3.37
CA ASN A 13 9.58 11.86 4.79
C ASN A 13 9.26 10.49 5.42
N LYS A 14 9.64 9.37 4.78
CA LYS A 14 9.26 8.03 5.24
C LYS A 14 9.70 7.73 6.68
N ALA A 15 10.77 8.36 7.16
CA ALA A 15 11.22 8.25 8.55
C ALA A 15 10.15 8.66 9.58
N LYS A 16 9.19 9.53 9.21
CA LYS A 16 8.04 9.90 10.06
C LYS A 16 7.05 8.73 10.25
N TYR A 17 6.98 7.83 9.28
CA TYR A 17 5.97 6.76 9.19
C TYR A 17 6.54 5.36 9.40
N VAL A 18 7.84 5.15 9.16
CA VAL A 18 8.53 3.88 9.46
C VAL A 18 8.43 3.59 10.96
N GLY A 19 8.08 2.36 11.31
CA GLY A 19 7.81 1.91 12.68
C GLY A 19 6.42 2.32 13.20
N LYS A 20 5.59 2.99 12.39
CA LYS A 20 4.21 3.38 12.74
C LYS A 20 3.17 2.60 11.94
N PRO A 21 1.92 2.53 12.44
CA PRO A 21 0.81 1.98 11.68
C PRO A 21 0.54 2.78 10.40
N LEU A 22 0.19 2.09 9.32
CA LEU A 22 -0.20 2.71 8.04
C LEU A 22 -1.32 3.74 8.21
N SER A 23 -2.21 3.57 9.20
CA SER A 23 -3.25 4.54 9.52
C SER A 23 -2.71 5.96 9.66
N VAL A 24 -1.52 6.15 10.23
CA VAL A 24 -0.89 7.48 10.38
C VAL A 24 -0.57 8.08 9.02
N LEU A 25 -0.03 7.28 8.10
CA LEU A 25 0.26 7.74 6.74
C LEU A 25 -1.04 8.05 5.98
N LEU A 26 -2.07 7.22 6.13
CA LEU A 26 -3.37 7.42 5.48
C LEU A 26 -4.12 8.65 6.02
N ASP A 27 -3.91 9.01 7.27
CA ASP A 27 -4.49 10.21 7.89
C ASP A 27 -3.80 11.49 7.39
N ASP A 28 -2.47 11.46 7.28
CA ASP A 28 -1.66 12.53 6.69
C ASP A 28 -1.97 12.72 5.17
N MET A 29 -2.50 11.68 4.49
CA MET A 29 -2.92 11.71 3.09
C MET A 29 -4.29 12.38 2.89
N THR A 30 -4.31 13.71 2.89
CA THR A 30 -5.55 14.50 2.72
C THR A 30 -5.94 14.73 1.26
N SER A 31 -4.98 14.73 0.32
CA SER A 31 -5.26 15.13 -1.07
C SER A 31 -5.62 13.97 -1.99
N ILE A 32 -4.97 12.82 -1.82
CA ILE A 32 -5.25 11.60 -2.59
C ILE A 32 -5.16 10.38 -1.69
N GLN A 33 -6.15 9.50 -1.82
CA GLN A 33 -6.19 8.22 -1.12
C GLN A 33 -6.03 7.06 -2.10
N PRO A 34 -5.42 5.95 -1.65
CA PRO A 34 -5.32 4.75 -2.47
C PRO A 34 -6.72 4.18 -2.75
N LYS A 35 -6.90 3.70 -3.99
CA LYS A 35 -8.15 3.10 -4.47
C LYS A 35 -8.04 1.59 -4.61
N LEU A 36 -6.82 1.10 -4.83
CA LEU A 36 -6.54 -0.32 -4.98
C LEU A 36 -5.33 -0.70 -4.13
N VAL A 37 -5.32 -1.95 -3.66
CA VAL A 37 -4.21 -2.56 -2.95
C VAL A 37 -3.89 -3.93 -3.54
N PHE A 38 -2.62 -4.12 -3.88
CA PHE A 38 -2.09 -5.37 -4.39
C PHE A 38 -1.00 -5.86 -3.44
N SER A 39 -1.23 -6.98 -2.78
CA SER A 39 -0.25 -7.55 -1.85
C SER A 39 0.67 -8.53 -2.58
N HIS A 40 1.97 -8.34 -2.43
CA HIS A 40 3.00 -9.10 -3.13
C HIS A 40 3.80 -9.95 -2.16
N SER A 41 4.05 -11.20 -2.55
CA SER A 41 4.86 -12.14 -1.76
C SER A 41 6.35 -11.98 -2.04
N ALA A 42 7.17 -12.45 -1.11
CA ALA A 42 8.59 -12.61 -1.36
C ALA A 42 8.78 -13.68 -2.45
N PHE A 43 9.83 -13.54 -3.27
CA PHE A 43 10.23 -14.60 -4.20
C PHE A 43 10.56 -15.91 -3.48
N THR A 44 11.10 -15.81 -2.26
CA THR A 44 11.51 -16.95 -1.45
C THR A 44 10.35 -17.61 -0.69
N ASN A 45 9.28 -16.88 -0.39
CA ASN A 45 8.17 -17.43 0.39
C ASN A 45 6.81 -16.86 -0.05
N LYS A 46 6.02 -17.69 -0.74
CA LYS A 46 4.70 -17.34 -1.27
C LYS A 46 3.60 -17.29 -0.20
N HIS A 47 3.85 -17.81 0.99
CA HIS A 47 2.90 -17.80 2.11
C HIS A 47 2.83 -16.46 2.83
N PHE A 48 3.79 -15.56 2.55
CA PHE A 48 3.91 -14.27 3.20
C PHE A 48 3.94 -13.13 2.19
N ARG A 49 3.15 -12.09 2.47
CA ARG A 49 3.15 -10.81 1.76
C ARG A 49 4.07 -9.84 2.48
N ILE A 50 5.20 -9.53 1.86
CA ILE A 50 6.26 -8.69 2.45
C ILE A 50 6.05 -7.20 2.14
N PHE A 51 5.32 -6.89 1.07
CA PHE A 51 4.95 -5.52 0.73
C PHE A 51 3.60 -5.49 0.02
N SER A 52 2.97 -4.32 0.05
CA SER A 52 1.74 -4.04 -0.68
C SER A 52 1.94 -2.82 -1.57
N ASP A 53 1.44 -2.93 -2.80
CA ASP A 53 1.40 -1.89 -3.81
C ASP A 53 0.04 -1.21 -3.77
N PHE A 54 0.04 0.07 -3.44
CA PHE A 54 -1.15 0.91 -3.36
C PHE A 54 -1.25 1.76 -4.61
N LYS A 55 -2.37 1.62 -5.33
CA LYS A 55 -2.63 2.40 -6.56
C LYS A 55 -3.72 3.44 -6.32
N PHE A 56 -3.53 4.60 -6.93
CA PHE A 56 -4.38 5.77 -6.74
C PHE A 56 -5.34 6.02 -7.92
N ASP A 57 -5.13 5.28 -9.02
CA ASP A 57 -5.98 5.31 -10.21
C ASP A 57 -6.51 3.91 -10.52
N THR A 58 -7.82 3.82 -10.83
CA THR A 58 -8.49 2.54 -11.12
C THR A 58 -8.50 2.20 -12.62
N LYS A 59 -8.43 3.20 -13.50
CA LYS A 59 -8.49 3.01 -14.96
C LYS A 59 -7.13 2.59 -15.51
N ASN A 60 -6.07 3.18 -14.99
CA ASN A 60 -4.68 2.95 -15.38
C ASN A 60 -3.94 2.04 -14.38
N ALA A 61 -4.67 1.35 -13.50
CA ALA A 61 -4.10 0.49 -12.47
C ALA A 61 -3.19 -0.62 -12.99
N TYR A 62 -3.31 -1.02 -14.26
CA TYR A 62 -2.46 -2.05 -14.87
C TYR A 62 -1.44 -1.47 -15.87
N SER A 63 -1.42 -0.15 -16.04
CA SER A 63 -0.48 0.53 -16.92
C SER A 63 0.93 0.53 -16.33
N ILE A 64 1.93 0.42 -17.19
CA ILE A 64 3.34 0.49 -16.80
C ILE A 64 3.72 1.87 -16.23
N ASN A 65 2.96 2.91 -16.58
CA ASN A 65 3.14 4.27 -16.08
C ASN A 65 2.23 4.60 -14.88
N SER A 66 1.64 3.58 -14.25
CA SER A 66 0.75 3.81 -13.10
C SER A 66 1.58 4.18 -11.88
N ILE A 67 1.33 5.36 -11.33
CA ILE A 67 1.96 5.78 -10.08
C ILE A 67 1.42 4.91 -8.95
N SER A 68 2.32 4.23 -8.25
CA SER A 68 1.98 3.39 -7.11
C SER A 68 2.91 3.63 -5.93
N MET A 69 2.39 3.40 -4.73
CA MET A 69 3.14 3.47 -3.49
C MET A 69 3.32 2.05 -2.95
N LEU A 70 4.57 1.61 -2.87
CA LEU A 70 4.96 0.36 -2.25
C LEU A 70 5.19 0.60 -0.75
N VAL A 71 4.47 -0.14 0.07
CA VAL A 71 4.68 -0.16 1.52
C VAL A 71 5.18 -1.54 1.90
N TYR A 72 6.38 -1.58 2.46
CA TYR A 72 6.98 -2.80 3.02
C TYR A 72 6.50 -2.95 4.46
N TRP A 73 6.08 -4.15 4.83
CA TRP A 73 5.57 -4.43 6.17
C TRP A 73 6.70 -4.88 7.10
N GLN A 74 6.66 -4.44 8.36
CA GLN A 74 7.63 -4.89 9.36
C GLN A 74 7.41 -6.36 9.70
N THR A 75 6.15 -6.72 9.95
CA THR A 75 5.71 -8.11 10.07
C THR A 75 5.02 -8.50 8.76
N PRO A 76 5.50 -9.55 8.06
CA PRO A 76 4.85 -10.00 6.84
C PRO A 76 3.41 -10.42 7.12
N ILE A 77 2.51 -10.14 6.18
CA ILE A 77 1.10 -10.50 6.26
C ILE A 77 0.93 -11.92 5.70
N HIS A 78 0.13 -12.78 6.34
CA HIS A 78 -0.15 -14.09 5.77
C HIS A 78 -0.89 -13.95 4.43
N SER A 79 -0.46 -14.72 3.43
CA SER A 79 -1.05 -14.68 2.10
C SER A 79 -2.52 -15.03 2.09
N GLU A 80 -2.98 -15.92 2.98
CA GLU A 80 -4.39 -16.26 3.12
C GLU A 80 -5.22 -15.06 3.57
N GLU A 81 -4.80 -14.33 4.61
CA GLU A 81 -5.48 -13.13 5.07
C GLU A 81 -5.57 -12.09 3.94
N ALA A 82 -4.44 -11.77 3.31
CA ALA A 82 -4.41 -10.80 2.22
C ALA A 82 -5.24 -11.25 0.99
N ASN A 83 -5.29 -12.56 0.70
CA ASN A 83 -6.08 -13.10 -0.41
C ASN A 83 -7.58 -13.09 -0.11
N GLN A 84 -8.00 -13.28 1.15
CA GLN A 84 -9.42 -13.20 1.53
C GLN A 84 -9.99 -11.84 1.17
N TYR A 85 -9.30 -10.78 1.57
CA TYR A 85 -9.64 -9.40 1.25
C TYR A 85 -9.58 -9.11 -0.25
N ARG A 86 -8.54 -9.59 -0.95
CA ARG A 86 -8.45 -9.49 -2.40
C ARG A 86 -9.62 -10.16 -3.12
N ASN A 87 -10.00 -11.37 -2.73
CA ASN A 87 -11.08 -12.12 -3.35
C ASN A 87 -12.45 -11.49 -3.05
N ARG A 88 -12.63 -10.98 -1.83
CA ARG A 88 -13.86 -10.32 -1.39
C ARG A 88 -14.09 -8.99 -2.10
N ASN A 89 -13.06 -8.14 -2.13
CA ASN A 89 -13.16 -6.76 -2.59
C ASN A 89 -12.52 -6.51 -3.96
N LYS A 90 -12.07 -7.56 -4.66
CA LYS A 90 -11.38 -7.48 -5.97
C LYS A 90 -10.21 -6.47 -5.97
N SER A 91 -9.42 -6.45 -4.89
CA SER A 91 -8.32 -5.50 -4.65
C SER A 91 -8.74 -4.04 -4.45
N LEU A 92 -10.03 -3.72 -4.31
CA LEU A 92 -10.47 -2.38 -3.93
C LEU A 92 -10.04 -2.04 -2.51
N PHE A 93 -9.52 -0.84 -2.33
CA PHE A 93 -9.15 -0.33 -1.02
C PHE A 93 -10.39 0.23 -0.31
N THR A 94 -11.17 -0.67 0.28
CA THR A 94 -12.40 -0.37 1.02
C THR A 94 -12.10 0.02 2.47
N PRO A 95 -13.09 0.51 3.26
CA PRO A 95 -12.90 0.78 4.67
C PRO A 95 -12.39 -0.42 5.49
N ASP A 96 -12.81 -1.64 5.12
CA ASP A 96 -12.28 -2.89 5.70
C ASP A 96 -10.78 -3.03 5.46
N GLU A 97 -10.32 -2.83 4.20
CA GLU A 97 -8.89 -2.85 3.88
C GLU A 97 -8.14 -1.75 4.62
N ARG A 98 -8.74 -0.56 4.69
CA ARG A 98 -8.16 0.57 5.41
C ARG A 98 -7.95 0.22 6.88
N SER A 99 -8.89 -0.48 7.51
CA SER A 99 -8.76 -0.94 8.90
C SER A 99 -7.70 -2.05 9.02
N PHE A 100 -7.73 -3.04 8.13
CA PHE A 100 -6.81 -4.17 8.16
C PHE A 100 -5.35 -3.74 7.93
N TYR A 101 -5.07 -3.05 6.82
CA TYR A 101 -3.75 -2.56 6.49
C TYR A 101 -3.34 -1.38 7.37
N GLY A 102 -4.29 -0.55 7.80
CA GLY A 102 -4.08 0.59 8.69
C GLY A 102 -3.39 0.20 9.99
N ASN A 103 -3.75 -0.95 10.56
CA ASN A 103 -3.14 -1.48 11.78
C ASN A 103 -1.77 -2.14 11.57
N LYS A 104 -1.30 -2.31 10.32
CA LYS A 104 0.00 -2.92 10.03
C LYS A 104 1.11 -1.88 10.13
N ILE A 105 2.24 -2.31 10.68
CA ILE A 105 3.42 -1.46 10.89
C ILE A 105 4.25 -1.38 9.62
N ILE A 106 4.56 -0.15 9.22
CA ILE A 106 5.36 0.17 8.06
C ILE A 106 6.85 -0.05 8.37
N LYS A 107 7.54 -0.80 7.52
CA LYS A 107 9.00 -0.97 7.54
C LYS A 107 9.72 0.01 6.61
N ASP A 108 9.18 0.19 5.41
CA ASP A 108 9.74 1.10 4.40
C ASP A 108 8.63 1.54 3.43
N ILE A 109 8.81 2.69 2.80
CA ILE A 109 7.90 3.23 1.79
C ILE A 109 8.71 3.61 0.57
N LYS A 110 8.21 3.24 -0.60
CA LYS A 110 8.76 3.62 -1.90
C LYS A 110 7.65 4.02 -2.85
N VAL A 111 7.92 4.94 -3.76
CA VAL A 111 6.97 5.43 -4.75
C VAL A 111 7.55 5.21 -6.13
N ASN A 112 6.81 4.49 -6.96
CA ASN A 112 7.18 4.16 -8.33
C ASN A 112 6.26 4.86 -9.33
N ARG A 113 6.75 4.96 -10.56
CA ARG A 113 6.04 5.50 -11.72
C ARG A 113 6.02 4.46 -12.82
#